data_AF-M1IW70-F1
#
_entry.id   AF-M1IW70-F1
#
_cell.length_a   1.000
_cell.length_b   1.000
_cell.length_c   1.000
_cell.angle_alpha   90.00
_cell.angle_beta   90.00
_cell.angle_gamma   90.00
#
_symmetry.space_group_name_H-M   'P 1'
#
loop_
_entity.id
_entity.type
_entity.pdbx_description
1 polymer ?
#
loop_
_entity_poly.entity_id
_entity_poly.type
_entity_poly.pdbx_seq_one_letter_code
_entity_poly.pdbx_strand_id
1 'polypeptide(L)'
;MAKSKTRYKHGDYIIREIKGRYYVYKLENVGGDVKERYVGPLDKIVEFYISSGGVGVSPTMRPPGFEPGTSCVAGRRPNPG
;
A
#
# COMPACT_ATOMS: atom_id res chain seq x y z
N MET A 1 33.99 15.70 -6.59
CA MET A 1 33.14 14.70 -5.91
C MET A 1 31.71 14.87 -6.43
N ALA A 2 31.16 13.88 -7.13
CA ALA A 2 29.83 13.98 -7.72
C ALA A 2 28.78 14.03 -6.62
N LYS A 3 27.97 15.11 -6.61
CA LYS A 3 26.89 15.33 -5.65
C LYS A 3 25.89 14.18 -5.80
N SER A 4 25.75 13.36 -4.76
CA SER A 4 24.86 12.20 -4.73
C SER A 4 23.46 12.60 -5.22
N LYS A 5 22.97 11.91 -6.25
CA LYS A 5 21.67 12.20 -6.87
C LYS A 5 20.56 11.89 -5.87
N THR A 6 20.12 12.90 -5.13
CA THR A 6 19.14 12.82 -4.03
C THR A 6 17.69 12.68 -4.50
N ARG A 7 17.48 12.61 -5.82
CA ARG A 7 16.17 12.62 -6.47
C ARG A 7 16.11 11.57 -7.59
N TYR A 8 15.27 10.57 -7.40
CA TYR A 8 14.94 9.56 -8.39
C TYR A 8 13.59 9.90 -9.00
N LYS A 9 13.46 9.81 -10.32
CA LYS A 9 12.20 10.04 -11.04
C LYS A 9 11.89 8.81 -11.89
N HIS A 10 10.67 8.31 -11.78
CA HIS A 10 10.17 7.20 -12.59
C HIS A 10 8.74 7.51 -13.04
N GLY A 11 8.56 7.74 -14.34
CA GLY A 11 7.28 8.24 -14.88
C GLY A 11 6.83 9.50 -14.15
N ASP A 12 5.61 9.45 -13.61
CA ASP A 12 5.00 10.51 -12.81
C ASP A 12 5.36 10.43 -11.33
N TYR A 13 6.22 9.52 -10.90
CA TYR A 13 6.63 9.41 -9.49
C TYR A 13 8.03 9.96 -9.26
N ILE A 14 8.23 10.57 -8.10
CA ILE A 14 9.52 11.07 -7.62
C ILE A 14 9.78 10.50 -6.24
N ILE A 15 11.00 9.99 -6.02
CA ILE A 15 11.50 9.59 -4.72
C ILE A 15 12.59 10.58 -4.31
N ARG A 16 12.44 11.13 -3.10
CA ARG A 16 13.40 12.06 -2.50
C ARG A 16 14.03 11.42 -1.28
N GLU A 17 15.34 11.52 -1.17
CA GLU A 17 16.05 11.16 0.05
C GLU A 17 16.19 12.39 0.96
N ILE A 18 15.75 12.26 2.21
CA ILE A 18 15.89 13.30 3.22
C ILE A 18 16.40 12.64 4.48
N LYS A 19 17.64 12.98 4.88
CA LYS A 19 18.31 12.43 6.09
C LYS A 19 18.28 10.89 6.13
N GLY A 20 18.55 10.22 5.01
CA GLY A 20 18.55 8.76 4.90
C GLY A 20 17.15 8.11 4.87
N ARG A 21 16.08 8.89 4.77
CA ARG A 21 14.70 8.40 4.59
C ARG A 21 14.21 8.73 3.19
N TYR A 22 13.48 7.80 2.59
CA TYR A 22 12.95 7.96 1.24
C TYR A 22 11.46 8.32 1.28
N TYR A 23 11.08 9.34 0.53
CA TYR A 23 9.72 9.86 0.45
C TYR A 23 9.24 9.88 -0.99
N VAL A 24 8.02 9.41 -1.22
CA VAL A 24 7.42 9.25 -2.54
C VAL A 24 6.42 10.37 -2.80
N TYR A 25 6.53 10.96 -3.98
CA TYR A 25 5.65 11.99 -4.51
C TYR A 25 5.13 11.57 -5.88
N LYS A 26 3.90 11.95 -6.20
CA LYS A 26 3.30 11.82 -7.53
C LYS A 26 3.19 13.20 -8.18
N LEU A 27 3.56 13.29 -9.43
CA LEU A 27 3.35 14.44 -10.30
C LEU A 27 1.95 14.31 -10.89
N GLU A 28 1.08 15.27 -10.59
CA GLU A 28 -0.25 15.35 -11.18
C GLU A 28 -0.32 16.62 -12.01
N ASN A 29 -0.73 16.51 -13.28
CA ASN A 29 -1.00 17.69 -14.12
C ASN A 29 -2.46 18.11 -13.90
N VAL A 30 -2.66 19.28 -13.32
CA VAL A 30 -3.99 19.83 -13.06
C VAL A 30 -4.09 21.14 -13.82
N GLY A 31 -4.78 21.11 -14.97
CA GLY A 31 -5.04 22.31 -15.78
C GLY A 31 -3.81 22.93 -16.42
N GLY A 32 -2.78 22.13 -16.75
CA GLY A 32 -1.53 22.61 -17.36
C GLY A 32 -0.37 22.75 -16.39
N ASP A 33 -0.65 22.87 -15.08
CA ASP A 33 0.37 22.97 -14.04
C ASP A 33 0.72 21.59 -13.46
N VAL A 34 2.02 21.35 -13.30
CA VAL A 34 2.53 20.13 -12.65
C VAL A 34 2.61 20.35 -11.14
N LYS A 35 1.78 19.63 -10.38
CA LYS A 35 1.79 19.65 -8.92
C LYS A 35 2.39 18.37 -8.36
N GLU A 36 3.24 18.52 -7.35
CA GLU A 36 3.80 17.39 -6.60
C GLU A 36 2.89 17.07 -5.41
N ARG A 37 2.27 15.89 -5.44
CA ARG A 37 1.46 15.35 -4.35
C ARG A 37 2.27 14.35 -3.54
N TYR A 38 2.33 14.57 -2.24
CA TYR A 38 2.94 13.61 -1.32
C TYR A 38 2.09 12.33 -1.23
N VAL A 39 2.73 11.16 -1.38
CA VAL A 39 2.09 9.84 -1.28
C VAL A 39 2.37 9.24 0.09
N GLY A 40 3.64 9.23 0.51
CA GLY A 40 4.05 8.60 1.77
C GLY A 40 5.55 8.31 1.83
N PRO A 41 6.02 7.83 2.99
CA PRO A 41 7.38 7.32 3.11
C PRO A 41 7.48 5.95 2.43
N LEU A 42 8.63 5.68 1.80
CA LEU A 42 8.81 4.50 0.96
C LEU A 42 8.69 3.19 1.75
N ASP A 43 9.19 3.15 2.99
CA ASP A 43 9.11 1.97 3.86
C ASP A 43 7.65 1.55 4.11
N LYS A 44 6.77 2.50 4.41
CA LYS A 44 5.34 2.22 4.63
C LYS A 44 4.61 1.78 3.39
N ILE A 45 4.97 2.31 2.22
CA ILE A 45 4.38 1.90 0.95
C ILE A 45 4.76 0.45 0.64
N VAL A 46 6.02 0.09 0.83
CA VAL A 46 6.51 -1.28 0.62
C VAL A 46 5.90 -2.24 1.65
N GLU A 47 5.87 -1.86 2.93
CA GLU A 47 5.25 -2.63 4.01
C GLU A 47 3.77 -2.91 3.71
N PHE A 48 3.02 -1.88 3.30
CA PHE A 48 1.62 -2.01 2.90
C PHE A 48 1.44 -2.95 1.71
N TYR A 49 2.31 -2.88 0.70
CA TYR A 49 2.22 -3.74 -0.46
C TYR A 49 2.51 -5.22 -0.13
N ILE A 50 3.49 -5.47 0.74
CA ILE A 50 3.82 -6.80 1.24
C ILE A 50 2.66 -7.35 2.09
N SER A 51 2.13 -6.56 3.03
CA SER A 51 1.06 -7.00 3.94
C SER A 51 -0.27 -7.22 3.22
N SER A 52 -0.52 -6.48 2.14
CA SER A 52 -1.74 -6.58 1.33
C SER A 52 -1.67 -7.69 0.26
N GLY A 53 -0.64 -8.55 0.31
CA GLY A 53 -0.58 -9.75 -0.52
C GLY A 53 -0.14 -9.52 -1.97
N GLY A 54 0.71 -8.53 -2.21
CA GLY A 54 1.22 -8.18 -3.56
C GLY A 54 1.62 -9.38 -4.44
N VAL A 55 1.26 -9.30 -5.73
CA VAL A 55 1.46 -10.26 -6.84
C VAL A 55 1.33 -11.75 -6.45
N GLY A 56 0.17 -12.18 -5.97
CA GLY A 56 -0.20 -13.60 -6.08
C GLY A 56 -1.06 -14.19 -4.97
N VAL A 57 -1.39 -13.46 -3.90
CA VAL A 57 -2.21 -14.02 -2.82
C VAL A 57 -3.13 -12.95 -2.24
N SER A 58 -4.44 -13.17 -2.34
CA SER A 58 -5.43 -12.36 -1.65
C SER A 58 -5.07 -12.28 -0.16
N PRO A 59 -4.98 -11.09 0.46
CA PRO A 59 -4.76 -11.00 1.89
C PRO A 59 -5.99 -11.59 2.56
N THR A 60 -5.90 -12.83 3.00
CA THR A 60 -6.93 -13.47 3.84
C THR A 60 -6.75 -13.00 5.29
N MET A 61 -6.37 -11.74 5.48
CA MET A 61 -6.31 -11.11 6.78
C MET A 61 -7.69 -10.52 7.05
N ARG A 62 -8.50 -11.27 7.81
CA ARG A 62 -9.61 -10.66 8.57
C ARG A 62 -9.02 -9.48 9.37
N PRO A 63 -9.67 -8.30 9.36
CA PRO A 63 -9.20 -7.15 10.13
C PRO A 63 -8.93 -7.53 11.60
N PRO A 64 -7.82 -7.04 12.21
CA PRO A 64 -7.58 -7.23 13.63
C PRO A 64 -8.63 -6.53 14.50
N GLY A 65 -9.67 -7.28 14.88
CA GLY A 65 -10.47 -7.13 16.10
C GLY A 65 -11.32 -5.86 16.28
N PHE A 66 -12.64 -5.99 16.11
CA PHE A 66 -13.62 -5.55 17.14
C PHE A 66 -15.04 -6.15 16.98
N GLU A 67 -15.22 -7.39 16.48
CA GLU A 67 -16.55 -8.03 16.49
C GLU A 67 -16.44 -9.55 16.77
N PRO A 68 -17.14 -10.10 17.77
CA PRO A 68 -17.31 -11.54 17.91
C PRO A 68 -18.35 -12.00 16.87
N GLY A 69 -17.90 -12.18 15.62
CA GLY A 69 -18.70 -12.82 14.57
C GLY A 69 -18.73 -14.33 14.80
N THR A 70 -19.82 -14.81 15.38
CA THR A 70 -20.15 -16.22 15.60
C THR A 70 -20.04 -17.01 14.29
N SER A 71 -19.02 -17.86 14.18
CA SER A 71 -18.95 -18.87 13.13
C SER A 71 -18.34 -20.14 13.68
N CYS A 72 -19.22 -20.94 14.29
CA CYS A 72 -19.00 -22.35 14.53
C CYS A 72 -20.39 -22.96 14.69
N VAL A 73 -21.00 -23.43 13.60
CA VAL A 73 -21.01 -24.85 13.22
C VAL A 73 -21.93 -25.05 12.02
N ALA A 74 -21.48 -25.95 11.13
CA ALA A 74 -22.14 -26.34 9.91
C ALA A 74 -23.62 -26.68 10.12
N GLY A 75 -24.50 -25.96 9.41
CA GLY A 75 -25.88 -26.38 9.20
C GLY A 75 -25.88 -27.70 8.41
N ARG A 76 -25.87 -28.82 9.14
CA ARG A 76 -26.20 -30.12 8.59
C ARG A 76 -27.64 -30.06 8.07
N ARG A 77 -27.80 -30.35 6.79
CA ARG A 77 -29.06 -30.57 6.09
C ARG A 77 -29.83 -31.72 6.77
N PRO A 78 -31.09 -31.54 7.24
CA PRO A 78 -31.94 -32.67 7.56
C PRO A 78 -33.04 -32.81 6.50
N ASN A 79 -33.02 -33.93 5.79
CA ASN A 79 -34.20 -34.69 5.36
C ASN A 79 -33.67 -36.07 4.94
N PRO A 80 -34.34 -37.24 5.13
CA PRO A 80 -35.78 -37.46 5.30
C PRO A 80 -36.18 -38.50 6.38
N GLY A 81 -37.49 -38.64 6.65
CA GLY A 81 -38.11 -39.69 7.47
C GLY A 81 -39.53 -39.35 7.86
#